data_AF-A0A1B1M5A6-F1
#
_entry.id   AF-A0A1B1M5A6-F1
#
_cell.length_a   1.000
_cell.length_b   1.000
_cell.length_c   1.000
_cell.angle_alpha   90.00
_cell.angle_beta   90.00
_cell.angle_gamma   90.00
#
_symmetry.space_group_name_H-M   'P 1'
#
loop_
_entity.id
_entity.type
_entity.pdbx_description
1 polymer ?
#
loop_
_entity_poly.entity_id
_entity_poly.type
_entity_poly.pdbx_seq_one_letter_code
_entity_poly.pdbx_strand_id
1 'polypeptide(L)'
;MQSLKRPGRTAPKRLQAVIDPEPEGVEPDAYDDEVDAYDTFEMYRVICPDCTQPIALLADEEVLPEHALCASPWNPFGLTVCAGTGRRATEARSADESAEPQEQDTALLLTLPQGLDWRTQPFSHVGGPGSRPIRVPVMRRHAA
;
A
#
# COMPACT_ATOMS: atom_id res chain seq x y z
N MET A 1 16.95 42.01 29.08
CA MET A 1 17.92 41.57 28.06
C MET A 1 17.26 41.71 26.69
N GLN A 2 17.91 42.43 25.78
CA GLN A 2 17.33 43.00 24.57
C GLN A 2 17.15 41.93 23.48
N SER A 3 15.95 41.86 22.88
CA SER A 3 15.69 41.09 21.67
C SER A 3 16.18 41.87 20.45
N LEU A 4 17.21 41.35 19.78
CA LEU A 4 17.72 41.92 18.54
C LEU A 4 16.79 41.55 17.38
N LYS A 5 16.11 42.55 16.82
CA LYS A 5 15.31 42.45 15.59
C LYS A 5 16.23 42.03 14.44
N ARG A 6 15.99 40.84 13.86
CA ARG A 6 16.61 40.42 12.59
C ARG A 6 15.90 41.09 11.41
N PRO A 7 16.63 41.66 10.44
CA PRO A 7 16.02 42.23 9.24
C PRO A 7 15.47 41.14 8.32
N GLY A 8 14.38 41.49 7.62
CA GLY A 8 13.50 40.58 6.89
C GLY A 8 14.18 39.73 5.81
N ARG A 9 13.82 38.46 5.76
CA ARG A 9 14.18 37.52 4.69
C ARG A 9 13.18 37.70 3.55
N THR A 10 13.66 38.20 2.42
CA THR A 10 12.90 38.23 1.15
C THR A 10 12.54 36.81 0.72
N ALA A 11 11.27 36.58 0.41
CA ALA A 11 10.76 35.30 -0.08
C ALA A 11 11.26 35.04 -1.52
N PRO A 12 11.81 33.86 -1.85
CA PRO A 12 12.11 33.53 -3.22
C PRO A 12 10.81 33.29 -4.00
N LYS A 13 10.53 34.20 -4.93
CA LYS A 13 9.43 34.10 -5.90
C LYS A 13 9.80 33.11 -7.00
N ARG A 14 9.57 31.82 -6.77
CA ARG A 14 9.46 30.82 -7.85
C ARG A 14 8.68 29.61 -7.35
N LEU A 15 7.35 29.73 -7.38
CA LEU A 15 6.48 28.55 -7.43
C LEU A 15 6.73 27.92 -8.81
N GLN A 16 7.55 26.86 -8.86
CA GLN A 16 7.54 25.97 -10.00
C GLN A 16 6.16 25.31 -10.01
N ALA A 17 5.40 25.55 -11.08
CA ALA A 17 4.18 24.79 -11.33
C ALA A 17 4.60 23.30 -11.38
N VAL A 18 4.12 22.54 -10.41
CA VAL A 18 4.17 21.09 -10.44
C VAL A 18 3.29 20.70 -11.60
N ILE A 19 3.90 20.24 -12.69
CA ILE A 19 3.18 19.63 -13.79
C ILE A 19 2.73 18.28 -13.23
N ASP A 20 1.43 18.15 -13.02
CA ASP A 20 0.80 16.86 -12.74
C ASP A 20 1.00 16.00 -13.98
N PRO A 21 1.70 14.84 -13.92
CA PRO A 21 1.76 13.95 -15.06
C PRO A 21 0.34 13.42 -15.32
N GLU A 22 -0.24 13.85 -16.44
CA GLU A 22 -1.45 13.26 -16.96
C GLU A 22 -1.22 11.74 -17.06
N PRO A 23 -2.09 10.89 -16.49
CA PRO A 23 -1.93 9.45 -16.61
C PRO A 23 -1.95 9.10 -18.10
N GLU A 24 -0.88 8.46 -18.59
CA GLU A 24 -0.86 7.90 -19.95
C GLU A 24 -2.06 6.98 -20.09
N GLY A 25 -3.04 7.39 -20.90
CA GLY A 25 -4.23 6.62 -21.18
C GLY A 25 -3.82 5.27 -21.74
N VAL A 26 -4.21 4.20 -21.05
CA VAL A 26 -4.18 2.85 -21.61
C VAL A 26 -5.25 2.83 -22.71
N GLU A 27 -4.81 2.75 -23.96
CA GLU A 27 -5.70 2.50 -25.09
C GLU A 27 -6.44 1.17 -24.84
N PRO A 28 -7.78 1.13 -24.88
CA PRO A 28 -8.52 -0.10 -24.68
C PRO A 28 -8.35 -0.99 -25.90
N ASP A 29 -7.38 -1.90 -25.84
CA ASP A 29 -7.25 -2.99 -26.79
C ASP A 29 -8.49 -3.88 -26.70
N ALA A 30 -9.09 -4.17 -27.85
CA ALA A 30 -10.36 -4.87 -28.04
C ALA A 30 -10.31 -6.38 -27.71
N TYR A 31 -9.91 -6.71 -26.47
CA TYR A 31 -9.96 -8.02 -25.83
C TYR A 31 -10.78 -7.97 -24.51
N ASP A 32 -11.71 -7.02 -24.43
CA ASP A 32 -12.40 -6.55 -23.22
C ASP A 32 -13.41 -7.55 -22.60
N ASP A 33 -13.82 -8.59 -23.33
CA ASP A 33 -14.92 -9.48 -22.88
C ASP A 33 -14.45 -10.64 -21.97
N GLU A 34 -13.14 -10.83 -21.78
CA GLU A 34 -12.57 -11.87 -20.88
C GLU A 34 -11.79 -11.31 -19.68
N VAL A 35 -11.56 -9.99 -19.60
CA VAL A 35 -10.80 -9.33 -18.51
C VAL A 35 -11.66 -8.88 -17.34
N ASP A 36 -12.94 -8.55 -17.58
CA ASP A 36 -13.87 -8.08 -16.53
C ASP A 36 -14.12 -9.13 -15.43
N ALA A 37 -13.98 -10.42 -15.75
CA ALA A 37 -14.15 -11.52 -14.79
C ALA A 37 -13.03 -11.60 -13.73
N TYR A 38 -11.87 -10.94 -13.95
CA TYR A 38 -10.75 -10.93 -13.01
C TYR A 38 -10.58 -9.59 -12.28
N ASP A 39 -11.43 -8.60 -12.56
CA ASP A 39 -11.35 -7.26 -11.97
C ASP A 39 -12.21 -7.07 -10.70
N THR A 40 -12.94 -8.10 -10.28
CA THR A 40 -13.64 -8.11 -8.99
C THR A 40 -13.23 -9.32 -8.17
N PHE A 41 -12.58 -9.09 -7.02
CA PHE A 41 -12.28 -10.15 -6.06
C PHE A 41 -13.40 -10.26 -5.04
N GLU A 42 -13.97 -11.46 -4.92
CA GLU A 42 -14.85 -11.82 -3.80
C GLU A 42 -13.99 -12.12 -2.57
N MET A 43 -13.82 -11.12 -1.70
CA MET A 43 -13.00 -11.22 -0.49
C MET A 43 -13.87 -11.37 0.76
N TYR A 44 -13.50 -12.25 1.67
CA TYR A 44 -14.08 -12.35 3.00
C TYR A 44 -12.98 -12.45 4.06
N ARG A 45 -13.33 -12.26 5.33
CA ARG A 45 -12.35 -12.34 6.42
C ARG A 45 -12.73 -13.40 7.44
N VAL A 46 -11.75 -14.19 7.82
CA VAL A 46 -11.86 -15.20 8.88
C VAL A 46 -10.85 -14.93 9.99
N ILE A 47 -11.12 -15.44 11.18
CA ILE A 47 -10.21 -15.35 12.32
C ILE A 47 -9.42 -16.65 12.41
N CYS A 48 -8.10 -16.57 12.27
CA CYS A 48 -7.22 -17.71 12.46
C CYS A 48 -7.38 -18.29 13.88
N PRO A 49 -7.61 -19.61 14.03
CA PRO A 49 -7.79 -20.22 15.35
C PRO A 49 -6.52 -20.21 16.20
N ASP A 50 -5.31 -20.16 15.60
CA ASP A 50 -4.05 -20.21 16.34
C ASP A 50 -3.54 -18.82 16.76
N CYS A 51 -3.61 -17.82 15.88
CA CYS A 51 -3.08 -16.48 16.19
C CYS A 51 -4.17 -15.43 16.49
N THR A 52 -5.45 -15.76 16.32
CA THR A 52 -6.61 -14.89 16.54
C THR A 52 -6.65 -13.62 15.67
N GLN A 53 -5.76 -13.50 14.69
CA GLN A 53 -5.76 -12.39 13.75
C GLN A 53 -6.80 -12.60 12.64
N PRO A 54 -7.45 -11.53 12.17
CA PRO A 54 -8.25 -11.58 10.96
C PRO A 54 -7.35 -11.79 9.75
N ILE A 55 -7.75 -12.71 8.88
CA ILE A 55 -7.10 -13.05 7.62
C ILE A 55 -8.11 -12.81 6.51
N ALA A 56 -7.71 -12.05 5.49
CA ALA A 56 -8.49 -11.94 4.26
C ALA A 56 -8.25 -13.18 3.40
N LEU A 57 -9.35 -13.74 2.88
CA LEU A 57 -9.38 -14.86 1.97
C LEU A 57 -10.16 -14.49 0.72
N LEU A 58 -9.78 -15.08 -0.40
CA LEU A 58 -10.60 -15.10 -1.61
C LEU A 58 -11.62 -16.24 -1.53
N ALA A 59 -12.77 -16.10 -2.21
CA ALA A 59 -13.84 -17.10 -2.22
C ALA A 59 -13.39 -18.51 -2.63
N ASP A 60 -12.37 -18.62 -3.48
CA ASP A 60 -11.78 -19.86 -3.97
C ASP A 60 -10.66 -20.43 -3.07
N GLU A 61 -10.22 -19.70 -2.05
CA GLU A 61 -9.19 -20.16 -1.11
C GLU A 61 -9.77 -21.08 -0.02
N GLU A 62 -9.50 -22.38 -0.13
CA GLU A 62 -9.97 -23.37 0.85
C GLU A 62 -9.10 -23.47 2.13
N VAL A 63 -7.90 -22.89 2.11
CA VAL A 63 -6.91 -22.96 3.20
C VAL A 63 -6.38 -21.57 3.57
N LEU A 64 -6.01 -21.40 4.84
CA LEU A 64 -5.42 -20.17 5.33
C LEU A 64 -4.04 -19.96 4.67
N PRO A 65 -3.80 -18.78 4.06
CA PRO A 65 -2.52 -18.46 3.44
C PRO A 65 -1.38 -18.44 4.47
N GLU A 66 -0.15 -18.39 3.96
CA GLU A 66 1.01 -18.15 4.80
C GLU A 66 0.89 -16.77 5.46
N HIS A 67 0.91 -16.76 6.79
CA HIS A 67 0.81 -15.54 7.58
C HIS A 67 1.71 -15.66 8.79
N ALA A 68 2.16 -14.52 9.31
CA ALA A 68 3.12 -14.48 10.40
C ALA A 68 2.47 -14.03 11.71
N LEU A 69 2.94 -14.62 12.81
CA LEU A 69 2.67 -14.16 14.16
C LEU A 69 3.82 -13.26 14.63
N CYS A 70 3.46 -12.10 15.18
CA CYS A 70 4.39 -11.29 15.94
C CYS A 70 4.40 -11.77 17.40
N ALA A 71 5.54 -12.29 17.86
CA ALA A 71 5.67 -12.82 19.22
C ALA A 71 5.38 -11.77 20.31
N SER A 72 5.63 -10.49 20.02
CA SER A 72 5.34 -9.37 20.90
C SER A 72 5.17 -8.07 20.11
N PRO A 73 4.22 -7.18 20.48
CA PRO A 73 4.09 -5.86 19.86
C PRO A 73 5.38 -5.02 19.91
N TRP A 74 6.28 -5.32 20.85
CA TRP A 74 7.54 -4.60 21.04
C TRP A 74 8.71 -5.16 20.20
N ASN A 75 8.52 -6.28 19.49
CA ASN A 75 9.52 -6.87 18.60
C ASN A 75 8.92 -7.14 17.21
N PRO A 76 8.69 -6.09 16.39
CA PRO A 76 8.04 -6.23 15.09
C PRO A 76 8.86 -7.01 14.05
N PHE A 77 10.15 -7.22 14.30
CA PHE A 77 11.04 -7.98 13.41
C PHE A 77 11.11 -9.48 13.77
N GLY A 78 10.53 -9.88 14.90
CA GLY A 78 10.47 -11.27 15.34
C GLY A 78 9.30 -12.05 14.75
N LEU A 79 8.93 -11.78 13.49
CA LEU A 79 7.85 -12.47 12.81
C LEU A 79 8.24 -13.92 12.51
N THR A 80 7.37 -14.85 12.89
CA THR A 80 7.50 -16.28 12.57
C THR A 80 6.22 -16.76 11.89
N VAL A 81 6.32 -17.72 10.95
CA VAL A 81 5.15 -18.33 10.32
C VAL A 81 4.21 -18.88 11.39
N CYS A 82 2.93 -18.55 11.27
CA CYS A 82 1.91 -19.01 12.20
C CYS A 82 1.66 -20.51 12.01
N ALA A 83 1.45 -21.24 13.11
CA ALA A 83 1.08 -22.65 13.06
C ALA A 83 -0.28 -22.90 12.37
N GLY A 84 -1.12 -21.86 12.24
CA GLY A 84 -2.39 -21.91 11.53
C GLY A 84 -2.29 -21.82 10.01
N THR A 85 -1.10 -21.56 9.45
CA THR A 85 -0.90 -21.59 7.99
C THR A 85 -1.25 -22.96 7.42
N GLY A 86 -2.03 -22.98 6.34
CA GLY A 86 -2.49 -24.19 5.67
C GLY A 86 -3.66 -24.90 6.34
N ARG A 87 -4.19 -24.40 7.48
CA ARG A 87 -5.46 -24.91 8.03
C ARG A 87 -6.62 -24.63 7.09
N ARG A 88 -7.68 -25.42 7.15
CA ARG A 88 -8.88 -25.19 6.34
C ARG A 88 -9.59 -23.91 6.75
N ALA A 89 -10.04 -23.13 5.78
CA ALA A 89 -10.85 -21.94 5.99
C ALA A 89 -12.14 -22.25 6.77
N THR A 90 -12.72 -23.45 6.55
CA THR A 90 -13.93 -23.92 7.24
C THR A 90 -13.74 -24.20 8.74
N GLU A 91 -12.50 -24.30 9.23
CA GLU A 91 -12.20 -24.39 10.67
C GLU A 91 -12.11 -23.02 11.35
N ALA A 92 -12.03 -21.93 10.56
CA ALA A 92 -11.93 -20.58 11.05
C ALA A 92 -13.33 -19.94 11.17
N ARG A 93 -13.54 -19.12 12.21
CA ARG A 93 -14.78 -18.34 12.36
C ARG A 93 -14.75 -17.10 11.47
N SER A 94 -15.91 -16.62 11.02
CA SER A 94 -15.99 -15.31 10.37
C SER A 94 -15.45 -14.20 11.28
N ALA A 95 -14.72 -13.26 10.68
CA ALA A 95 -14.26 -12.04 11.34
C ALA A 95 -15.33 -10.94 11.31
N ASP A 96 -16.16 -10.94 10.27
CA ASP A 96 -17.23 -9.98 10.05
C ASP A 96 -18.58 -10.54 10.52
N GLU A 97 -19.57 -9.65 10.71
CA GLU A 97 -20.93 -10.03 11.16
C GLU A 97 -21.62 -10.98 10.17
N SER A 98 -21.30 -10.86 8.87
CA SER A 98 -21.65 -11.81 7.82
C SER A 98 -20.43 -12.59 7.36
N ALA A 99 -20.62 -13.85 6.96
CA ALA A 99 -19.60 -14.65 6.30
C ALA A 99 -19.61 -14.52 4.77
N GLU A 100 -20.52 -13.70 4.23
CA GLU A 100 -20.68 -13.50 2.79
C GLU A 100 -19.46 -12.78 2.20
N PRO A 101 -18.94 -13.22 1.04
CA PRO A 101 -17.91 -12.50 0.31
C PRO A 101 -18.39 -11.11 -0.08
N GLN A 102 -17.48 -10.14 0.07
CA GLN A 102 -17.67 -8.79 -0.42
C GLN A 102 -16.93 -8.65 -1.74
N GLU A 103 -17.67 -8.33 -2.81
CA GLU A 103 -17.10 -7.91 -4.08
C GLU A 103 -16.36 -6.58 -3.91
N GLN A 104 -15.07 -6.57 -4.28
CA GLN A 104 -14.25 -5.36 -4.31
C GLN A 104 -13.54 -5.22 -5.65
N ASP A 105 -13.65 -4.02 -6.22
CA ASP A 105 -12.98 -3.58 -7.44
C ASP A 105 -11.45 -3.58 -7.25
N THR A 106 -10.73 -4.32 -8.09
CA THR A 106 -9.27 -4.46 -8.08
C THR A 106 -8.55 -3.13 -8.24
N ALA A 107 -9.05 -2.26 -9.12
CA ALA A 107 -8.46 -0.96 -9.39
C ALA A 107 -8.54 -0.08 -8.15
N LEU A 108 -9.63 -0.16 -7.39
CA LEU A 108 -9.77 0.55 -6.12
C LEU A 108 -8.85 -0.01 -5.03
N LEU A 109 -8.71 -1.34 -4.93
CA LEU A 109 -7.88 -2.01 -3.93
C LEU A 109 -6.37 -1.74 -4.12
N LEU A 110 -5.91 -1.75 -5.37
CA LEU A 110 -4.50 -1.65 -5.71
C LEU A 110 -4.04 -0.21 -5.97
N THR A 111 -4.98 0.71 -6.20
CA THR A 111 -4.65 2.14 -6.33
C THR A 111 -4.45 2.76 -4.95
N LEU A 112 -3.19 3.08 -4.65
CA LEU A 112 -2.85 3.82 -3.44
C LEU A 112 -3.48 5.23 -3.49
N PRO A 113 -4.24 5.66 -2.47
CA PRO A 113 -4.76 7.02 -2.44
C PRO A 113 -3.63 8.05 -2.48
N GLN A 114 -3.83 9.17 -3.17
CA GLN A 114 -2.80 10.21 -3.35
C GLN A 114 -2.20 10.71 -2.02
N GLY A 115 -2.99 10.74 -0.93
CA GLY A 115 -2.53 11.13 0.41
C GLY A 115 -1.80 10.04 1.20
N LEU A 116 -1.74 8.81 0.66
CA LEU A 116 -1.19 7.61 1.28
C LEU A 116 0.11 7.16 0.62
N ASP A 117 0.75 8.00 -0.21
CA ASP A 117 2.13 7.76 -0.65
C ASP A 117 3.07 7.78 0.56
N TRP A 118 3.40 6.59 1.06
CA TRP A 118 4.25 6.38 2.23
C TRP A 118 5.63 7.06 2.12
N ARG A 119 6.11 7.32 0.89
CA ARG A 119 7.39 8.01 0.67
C ARG A 119 7.36 9.47 1.07
N THR A 120 6.19 10.09 0.99
CA THR A 120 5.96 11.51 1.30
C THR A 120 5.52 11.74 2.75
N GLN A 121 5.27 10.66 3.50
CA GLN A 121 4.80 10.76 4.88
C GLN A 121 5.91 11.28 5.82
N PRO A 122 5.57 12.05 6.86
CA PRO A 122 6.55 12.72 7.73
C PRO A 122 7.44 11.77 8.56
N PHE A 123 7.05 10.50 8.67
CA PHE A 123 7.82 9.43 9.32
C PHE A 123 8.65 8.61 8.33
N SER A 124 8.51 8.84 7.03
CA SER A 124 9.42 8.29 6.03
C SER A 124 10.81 8.85 6.29
N HIS A 125 11.81 7.98 6.43
CA HIS A 125 13.21 8.41 6.54
C HIS A 125 13.71 9.06 5.24
N VAL A 126 12.92 9.03 4.16
CA VAL A 126 13.13 9.80 2.93
C VAL A 126 12.72 11.26 3.22
N GLY A 127 13.67 12.14 3.54
CA GLY A 127 13.40 13.58 3.61
C GLY A 127 13.81 14.30 4.90
N GLY A 128 14.28 13.60 5.94
CA GLY A 128 14.70 14.24 7.19
C GLY A 128 15.84 15.26 7.00
N PRO A 129 16.06 16.20 7.95
CA PRO A 129 17.17 17.16 7.87
C PRO A 129 18.52 16.46 7.72
N GLY A 130 19.05 16.41 6.48
CA GLY A 130 20.28 15.67 6.14
C GLY A 130 20.10 14.63 5.03
N SER A 131 18.88 14.24 4.65
CA SER A 131 18.65 13.39 3.49
C SER A 131 19.03 14.15 2.22
N ARG A 132 19.95 13.60 1.44
CA ARG A 132 20.28 14.11 0.11
C ARG A 132 19.62 13.18 -0.90
N PRO A 133 18.59 13.62 -1.64
CA PRO A 133 17.99 12.77 -2.67
C PRO A 133 19.07 12.34 -3.66
N ILE A 134 19.07 11.04 -4.01
CA ILE A 134 19.96 10.49 -5.02
C ILE A 134 19.65 11.20 -6.34
N ARG A 135 20.63 11.93 -6.87
CA ARG A 135 20.49 12.51 -8.22
C ARG A 135 20.69 11.40 -9.23
N VAL A 136 19.59 10.91 -9.81
CA VAL A 136 19.67 10.01 -10.96
C VAL A 136 20.22 10.81 -12.13
N PRO A 137 21.40 10.46 -12.69
CA PRO A 137 21.91 11.14 -13.88
C PRO A 137 20.93 10.89 -15.03
N VAL A 138 20.49 11.98 -15.68
CA VAL A 138 19.69 11.88 -16.90
C VAL A 138 20.54 11.20 -17.96
N MET A 139 20.21 9.95 -18.29
CA MET A 139 20.81 9.23 -19.41
C MET A 139 20.45 10.01 -20.67
N ARG A 140 21.43 10.74 -21.22
CA ARG A 140 21.26 11.44 -22.49
C ARG A 140 20.90 10.38 -23.52
N ARG A 141 19.69 10.44 -24.08
CA ARG A 141 19.34 9.69 -25.27
C ARG A 141 20.32 10.12 -26.35
N HIS A 142 21.27 9.26 -26.69
CA HIS A 142 22.07 9.45 -27.90
C HIS A 142 21.10 9.31 -29.07
N ALA A 143 20.83 10.42 -29.75
CA ALA A 143 20.20 10.39 -31.05
C ALA A 143 21.25 9.88 -32.05
N ALA A 144 20.91 8.75 -32.68
CA ALA A 144 21.50 8.08 -33.85
C ALA A 144 23.02 8.17 -34.05
#